data_AF-F7KZ74-F1
#
_entry.id   AF-F7KZ74-F1
#
_cell.length_a   1.000
_cell.length_b   1.000
_cell.length_c   1.000
_cell.angle_alpha   90.00
_cell.angle_beta   90.00
_cell.angle_gamma   90.00
#
_symmetry.space_group_name_H-M   'P 1'
#
loop_
_entity.id
_entity.type
_entity.pdbx_description
1 polymer ?
#
loop_
_entity_poly.entity_id
_entity_poly.type
_entity_poly.pdbx_seq_one_letter_code
_entity_poly.pdbx_strand_id
1 'polypeptide(L)' 'MLISDVNKVKVGNIVFGGKKRFVLIAGPCVMESQELMDEVAGGIKEICDRLGIEYIFKASFD' A
#
# COMPACT_ATOMS: atom_id res chain seq x y z
N MET A 1 9.31 -17.31 9.25
CA MET A 1 10.21 -17.71 8.15
C MET A 1 10.42 -16.48 7.28
N LEU A 2 11.60 -15.85 7.37
CA LEU A 2 11.96 -14.78 6.43
C LEU A 2 12.54 -15.48 5.20
N ILE A 3 11.82 -15.43 4.07
CA ILE A 3 12.31 -15.98 2.81
C ILE A 3 13.59 -15.22 2.46
N SER A 4 14.72 -15.94 2.36
CA SER A 4 16.05 -15.35 2.24
C SER A 4 16.28 -14.69 0.88
N ASP A 5 15.67 -15.25 -0.17
CA ASP A 5 15.78 -14.75 -1.54
C ASP A 5 14.40 -14.76 -2.22
N VAL A 6 13.91 -13.56 -2.53
CA VAL A 6 12.71 -13.33 -3.34
C VAL A 6 13.04 -12.35 -4.44
N ASN A 7 12.34 -12.48 -5.58
CA ASN A 7 12.42 -11.51 -6.65
C ASN A 7 12.01 -10.13 -6.13
N LYS A 8 12.80 -9.11 -6.46
CA LYS A 8 12.47 -7.72 -6.15
C LYS A 8 11.72 -7.13 -7.32
N VAL A 9 10.56 -6.54 -7.04
CA VAL A 9 9.73 -5.89 -8.06
C VAL A 9 9.59 -4.42 -7.71
N LYS A 10 9.97 -3.55 -8.64
CA LYS A 10 9.86 -2.10 -8.47
C LYS A 10 8.59 -1.59 -9.13
N VAL A 11 7.78 -0.84 -8.39
CA VAL A 11 6.58 -0.15 -8.88
C VAL A 11 6.68 1.31 -8.48
N GLY A 12 6.94 2.19 -9.44
CA GLY A 12 7.26 3.59 -9.15
C GLY A 12 8.44 3.72 -8.18
N ASN A 13 8.19 4.28 -7.00
CA ASN A 13 9.20 4.47 -5.95
C ASN A 13 9.24 3.33 -4.91
N ILE A 14 8.31 2.38 -4.99
CA ILE A 14 8.17 1.28 -4.03
C ILE A 14 8.89 0.03 -4.57
N VAL A 15 9.53 -0.72 -3.67
CA VAL A 15 10.20 -1.99 -4.01
C VAL A 15 9.63 -3.12 -3.15
N PHE A 16 8.92 -4.04 -3.79
CA PHE A 16 8.43 -5.27 -3.16
C PHE A 16 9.55 -6.30 -3.03
N GLY A 17 9.55 -7.02 -1.91
CA GLY A 17 10.48 -8.13 -1.65
C GLY A 17 11.82 -7.73 -1.02
N GLY A 18 12.71 -8.70 -0.91
CA GLY A 18 13.97 -8.59 -0.18
C GLY A 18 13.77 -8.59 1.34
N LYS A 19 14.60 -7.81 2.04
CA LYS A 19 14.61 -7.72 3.52
C LYS A 19 13.86 -6.50 4.07
N LYS A 20 13.12 -5.78 3.23
CA LYS A 20 12.30 -4.63 3.66
C LYS A 20 11.05 -5.12 4.41
N ARG A 21 10.34 -4.20 5.09
CA ARG A 21 8.98 -4.48 5.56
C ARG A 21 8.07 -4.80 4.38
N PHE A 22 6.96 -5.47 4.65
CA PHE A 22 5.95 -5.68 3.62
C PHE A 22 5.40 -4.33 3.13
N VAL A 23 4.86 -4.33 1.91
CA VAL A 23 4.13 -3.20 1.33
C VAL A 23 2.64 -3.48 1.51
N LEU A 24 1.88 -2.50 1.99
CA LEU A 24 0.42 -2.60 2.12
C LEU A 24 -0.26 -2.11 0.84
N ILE A 25 -1.14 -2.93 0.26
CA ILE A 25 -2.09 -2.52 -0.77
C ILE A 25 -3.46 -2.52 -0.12
N ALA A 26 -4.08 -1.36 0.07
CA ALA A 26 -5.35 -1.25 0.80
C ALA A 26 -6.17 -0.02 0.37
N GLY A 27 -7.48 -0.13 0.54
CA GLY A 27 -8.46 0.92 0.27
C GLY A 27 -9.87 0.32 0.20
N PRO A 28 -10.88 1.11 -0.18
CA PRO A 28 -12.25 0.62 -0.31
C PRO A 28 -12.36 -0.40 -1.45
N CYS A 29 -13.41 -1.23 -1.42
CA CYS A 29 -13.63 -2.23 -2.46
C CYS A 29 -13.85 -1.55 -3.83
N VAL A 30 -14.72 -0.53 -3.86
CA VAL A 30 -15.15 0.21 -5.05
C VAL A 30 -15.00 1.71 -4.81
N MET A 31 -14.80 2.48 -5.87
CA MET A 31 -14.76 3.95 -5.83
C MET A 31 -16.18 4.52 -5.76
N GLU A 32 -16.61 4.92 -4.56
CA GLU A 32 -17.95 5.46 -4.32
C GLU A 32 -18.02 6.99 -4.49
N SER A 33 -17.06 7.72 -3.91
CA SER A 33 -16.92 9.18 -4.05
C SER A 33 -15.47 9.63 -3.89
N GLN A 34 -15.10 10.78 -4.47
CA GLN A 34 -13.76 11.36 -4.31
C GLN A 34 -13.43 11.65 -2.84
N GLU A 35 -14.41 12.19 -2.11
CA GLU A 35 -14.28 12.51 -0.68
C GLU A 35 -13.94 11.28 0.16
N LEU A 36 -14.64 10.16 -0.06
CA LEU A 36 -14.37 8.90 0.64
C LEU A 36 -12.97 8.36 0.27
N MET A 37 -12.58 8.46 -1.00
CA MET A 37 -11.25 8.03 -1.44
C MET A 37 -10.14 8.82 -0.76
N ASP A 38 -10.27 10.14 -0.68
CA ASP A 38 -9.27 11.02 -0.05
C ASP A 38 -9.18 10.77 1.47
N GLU A 39 -10.33 10.59 2.14
CA GLU A 39 -10.38 10.28 3.57
C GLU A 39 -9.68 8.94 3.88
N VAL A 40 -10.05 7.87 3.15
CA VAL A 40 -9.50 6.53 3.37
C VAL A 40 -8.02 6.48 3.01
N ALA A 41 -7.62 7.06 1.87
CA ALA A 41 -6.23 7.10 1.44
C ALA A 41 -5.36 7.87 2.44
N GLY A 42 -5.83 9.04 2.91
CA GLY A 42 -5.14 9.85 3.90
C GLY A 42 -4.96 9.13 5.23
N GLY A 43 -6.05 8.58 5.78
CA GLY A 43 -6.01 7.88 7.07
C GLY A 43 -5.10 6.65 7.07
N ILE A 44 -5.16 5.82 6.02
CA ILE A 44 -4.27 4.65 5.91
C ILE A 44 -2.82 5.10 5.71
N LYS A 45 -2.58 6.14 4.90
CA LYS A 45 -1.23 6.69 4.69
C LYS A 45 -0.61 7.15 6.00
N GLU A 46 -1.32 7.91 6.83
CA GLU A 46 -0.82 8.39 8.13
C GLU A 46 -0.43 7.22 9.06
N ILE A 47 -1.24 6.15 9.08
CA ILE A 47 -0.93 4.95 9.86
C ILE A 47 0.32 4.25 9.32
N CYS A 48 0.43 4.08 8.00
CA CYS A 48 1.57 3.46 7.35
C CYS A 48 2.87 4.24 7.55
N ASP A 49 2.82 5.58 7.44
CA ASP A 49 3.97 6.46 7.66
C ASP A 49 4.49 6.32 9.11
N ARG A 50 3.59 6.27 10.10
CA ARG A 50 3.96 6.04 11.52
C ARG A 50 4.60 4.68 11.77
N LEU A 51 4.22 3.66 11.01
CA LEU A 51 4.72 2.28 11.16
C LEU A 51 5.93 1.98 10.26
N GLY A 52 6.31 2.89 9.37
CA GLY A 52 7.35 2.67 8.37
C GLY A 52 6.99 1.58 7.37
N ILE A 53 5.72 1.51 6.96
CA ILE A 53 5.18 0.57 5.96
C ILE A 53 4.93 1.34 4.66
N GLU A 54 5.47 0.86 3.54
CA GLU A 54 5.16 1.43 2.22
C GLU A 54 3.71 1.10 1.85
N TYR A 55 2.98 2.07 1.28
CA TYR A 55 1.54 1.98 1.05
C TYR A 55 1.18 2.29 -0.41
N ILE A 56 0.27 1.49 -0.98
CA ILE A 56 -0.40 1.72 -2.26
C ILE A 56 -1.91 1.73 -2.03
N PHE A 57 -2.56 2.86 -2.34
CA PHE A 57 -4.01 2.94 -2.35
C PHE A 57 -4.61 2.07 -3.47
N LYS A 58 -5.69 1.34 -3.16
CA LYS A 58 -6.43 0.53 -4.14
C LYS A 58 -7.94 0.70 -3.96
N ALA A 59 -8.64 0.94 -5.07
CA ALA A 59 -10.10 0.86 -5.19
C ALA A 59 -10.47 0.30 -6.58
N SER A 60 -11.60 -0.39 -6.72
CA SER A 60 -12.15 -0.84 -8.01
C SER A 60 -13.00 0.26 -8.66
N PHE A 61 -13.06 0.30 -9.99
CA PHE A 61 -13.94 1.22 -10.73
C PHE A 61 -15.31 0.61 -11.04
N ASP A 62 -15.40 -0.72 -10.96
CA ASP A 62 -16.59 -1.56 -11.15
C ASP A 62 -16.96 -2.20 -9.81
#